data_AF-A0A2X3JEK6-F1
#
_entry.id   AF-A0A2X3JEK6-F1
#
_cell.length_a   1.000
_cell.length_b   1.000
_cell.length_c   1.000
_cell.angle_alpha   90.00
_cell.angle_beta   90.00
_cell.angle_gamma   90.00
#
_symmetry.space_group_name_H-M   'P 1'
#
loop_
_entity.id
_entity.type
_entity.pdbx_description
1 polymer ?
#
loop_
_entity_poly.entity_id
_entity_poly.type
_entity_poly.pdbx_seq_one_letter_code
_entity_poly.pdbx_strand_id
1 'polypeptide(L)'
;MKSLVFEWQIPGVRRELIIALIKSLPKPVRRNFVPAPNYAEAFLGRATPLELPLLDSLEREFRRMAGISIDREDWHWDQVPDHLKMTFRVVDEHNKKLKEGKDLSELKGGLKDKVQQTLSAVADDGIEQSGLHIWSFGSLPESYEQKRGNYRMKAFPALVDEKESVAIKLFDNPLEQQQAMWRGLRRLLLLNIRRR
;
A
#
# COMPACT_ATOMS: atom_id res chain seq x y z
N MET A 1 1.05 -4.74 -0.89
CA MET A 1 1.07 -4.34 -2.32
C MET A 1 2.51 -3.94 -2.61
N LYS A 2 3.29 -4.78 -3.32
CA LYS A 2 4.70 -4.46 -3.59
C LYS A 2 4.79 -3.19 -4.43
N SER A 3 5.76 -2.33 -4.12
CA SER A 3 6.10 -1.03 -4.71
C SER A 3 6.38 -1.02 -6.22
N LEU A 4 6.24 -2.16 -6.91
CA LEU A 4 6.67 -2.42 -8.28
C LEU A 4 6.27 -1.33 -9.27
N VAL A 5 5.05 -0.79 -9.15
CA VAL A 5 4.55 0.24 -10.08
C VAL A 5 5.22 1.60 -9.86
N PHE A 6 5.59 1.91 -8.62
CA PHE A 6 6.05 3.23 -8.24
C PHE A 6 7.56 3.43 -8.42
N GLU A 7 8.33 2.34 -8.42
CA GLU A 7 9.78 2.36 -8.66
C GLU A 7 10.13 2.87 -10.05
N TRP A 8 9.32 2.53 -11.07
CA TRP A 8 9.52 2.94 -12.46
C TRP A 8 9.30 4.44 -12.72
N GLN A 9 8.80 5.18 -11.72
CA GLN A 9 8.36 6.56 -11.87
C GLN A 9 7.36 6.80 -13.02
N ILE A 10 6.89 8.04 -13.14
CA ILE A 10 6.09 8.47 -14.28
C ILE A 10 6.97 8.54 -15.55
N PRO A 11 6.40 8.31 -16.75
CA PRO A 11 7.16 8.33 -18.00
C PRO A 11 7.99 9.60 -18.21
N GLY A 12 7.48 10.76 -17.79
CA GLY A 12 8.15 12.06 -17.98
C GLY A 12 9.47 12.25 -17.21
N VAL A 13 9.68 11.53 -16.10
CA VAL A 13 10.91 11.65 -15.27
C VAL A 13 11.76 10.39 -15.26
N ARG A 14 11.24 9.29 -15.82
CA ARG A 14 11.89 7.96 -15.79
C ARG A 14 13.29 7.98 -16.39
N ARG A 15 13.46 8.68 -17.51
CA ARG A 15 14.76 8.85 -18.16
C ARG A 15 15.79 9.48 -17.22
N GLU A 16 15.41 10.56 -16.55
CA GLU A 16 16.29 11.26 -15.60
C GLU A 16 16.63 10.38 -14.40
N LEU A 17 15.65 9.62 -13.88
CA LEU A 17 15.87 8.64 -12.83
C LEU A 17 16.92 7.59 -13.24
N ILE A 18 16.79 7.00 -14.44
CA ILE A 18 17.74 5.98 -14.92
C ILE A 18 19.15 6.58 -15.08
N ILE A 19 19.26 7.80 -15.61
CA ILE A 19 20.54 8.50 -15.72
C ILE A 19 21.15 8.73 -14.33
N ALA A 20 20.35 9.15 -13.35
CA ALA A 20 20.79 9.35 -11.98
C ALA A 20 21.24 8.04 -11.33
N LEU A 21 20.53 6.93 -11.57
CA LEU A 21 20.91 5.60 -11.12
C LEU A 21 22.23 5.12 -11.74
N ILE A 22 22.43 5.32 -13.06
CA ILE A 22 23.73 5.01 -13.69
C ILE A 22 24.85 5.82 -13.02
N LYS A 23 24.59 7.10 -12.73
CA LYS A 23 25.57 7.98 -12.09
C LYS A 23 25.87 7.59 -10.65
N SER A 24 24.93 6.98 -9.93
CA SER A 24 25.12 6.54 -8.55
C SER A 24 25.96 5.28 -8.43
N LEU A 25 26.14 4.50 -9.50
CA LEU A 25 26.99 3.30 -9.50
C LEU A 25 28.46 3.60 -9.12
N PRO A 26 29.17 2.65 -8.48
CA PRO A 26 30.60 2.76 -8.22
C PRO A 26 31.40 3.05 -9.49
N LYS A 27 32.48 3.83 -9.36
CA LYS A 27 33.33 4.25 -10.49
C LYS A 27 33.75 3.09 -11.42
N PRO A 28 34.14 1.89 -10.91
CA PRO A 28 34.53 0.76 -11.77
C PRO A 28 33.39 0.20 -12.63
N VAL A 29 32.15 0.31 -12.15
CA VAL A 29 30.93 -0.16 -12.82
C VAL A 29 30.41 0.93 -13.77
N ARG A 30 30.30 2.17 -13.27
CA ARG A 30 29.76 3.33 -14.01
C ARG A 30 30.49 3.62 -15.32
N ARG A 31 31.80 3.39 -15.39
CA ARG A 31 32.60 3.61 -16.62
C ARG A 31 32.13 2.78 -17.82
N ASN A 32 31.45 1.67 -17.60
CA ASN A 32 30.89 0.83 -18.68
C ASN A 32 29.63 1.45 -19.30
N PHE A 33 29.02 2.44 -18.63
CA PHE A 33 27.78 3.08 -19.04
C PHE A 33 28.00 4.54 -19.47
N VAL A 34 29.16 4.83 -20.07
CA VAL A 34 29.49 6.18 -20.56
C VAL A 34 29.23 6.24 -22.07
N PRO A 35 28.44 7.21 -22.57
CA PRO A 35 27.71 8.24 -21.83
C PRO A 35 26.38 7.72 -21.26
N ALA A 36 26.08 8.05 -19.99
CA ALA A 36 24.90 7.56 -19.27
C ALA A 36 23.56 7.81 -19.98
N PRO A 37 23.32 8.97 -20.62
CA PRO A 37 22.10 9.19 -21.39
C PRO A 37 21.86 8.15 -22.49
N ASN A 38 22.90 7.70 -23.21
CA ASN A 38 22.72 6.75 -24.30
C ASN A 38 22.24 5.38 -23.78
N TYR A 39 22.79 4.94 -22.65
CA TYR A 39 22.37 3.69 -22.00
C TYR A 39 20.96 3.78 -21.41
N ALA A 40 20.58 4.94 -20.87
CA ALA A 40 19.23 5.17 -20.40
C ALA A 40 18.20 5.09 -21.54
N GLU A 41 18.49 5.71 -22.70
CA GLU A 41 17.63 5.63 -23.89
C GLU A 41 17.56 4.21 -24.44
N ALA A 42 18.71 3.54 -24.55
CA ALA A 42 18.77 2.17 -25.03
C ALA A 42 17.98 1.21 -24.12
N PHE A 43 18.02 1.41 -22.80
CA PHE A 43 17.19 0.68 -21.86
C PHE A 43 15.70 0.96 -22.06
N LEU A 44 15.30 2.23 -22.17
CA LEU A 44 13.90 2.62 -22.38
C LEU A 44 13.31 2.08 -23.69
N GLY A 45 14.14 1.92 -24.73
CA GLY A 45 13.72 1.32 -26.00
C GLY A 45 13.62 -0.22 -25.99
N ARG A 46 14.15 -0.89 -24.96
CA ARG A 46 14.22 -2.36 -24.87
C ARG A 46 13.36 -2.95 -23.76
N ALA A 47 13.26 -2.25 -22.64
CA ALA A 47 12.56 -2.74 -21.47
C ALA A 47 11.05 -2.47 -21.59
N THR A 48 10.23 -3.49 -21.33
CA THR A 48 8.81 -3.29 -21.10
C THR A 48 8.60 -2.80 -19.66
N PRO A 49 8.06 -1.59 -19.44
CA PRO A 49 7.81 -1.10 -18.09
C PRO A 49 6.85 -2.01 -17.33
N LEU A 50 7.02 -2.10 -16.00
CA LEU A 50 6.12 -2.80 -15.06
C LEU A 50 6.07 -4.34 -15.16
N GLU A 51 6.78 -4.96 -16.11
CA GLU A 51 6.92 -6.44 -16.13
C GLU A 51 7.80 -6.96 -14.99
N LEU A 52 8.83 -6.20 -14.62
CA LEU A 52 9.77 -6.51 -13.54
C LEU A 52 9.97 -5.28 -12.64
N PRO A 53 10.47 -5.46 -11.40
CA PRO A 53 11.01 -4.34 -10.61
C PRO A 53 12.03 -3.54 -11.42
N LEU A 54 12.14 -2.23 -11.17
CA LEU A 54 12.98 -1.35 -12.00
C LEU A 54 14.44 -1.82 -12.02
N LEU A 55 15.01 -2.09 -10.84
CA LEU A 55 16.40 -2.53 -10.72
C LEU A 55 16.64 -3.90 -11.37
N ASP A 56 15.71 -4.84 -11.22
CA ASP A 56 15.79 -6.16 -11.86
C ASP A 56 15.82 -6.02 -13.39
N SER A 57 15.00 -5.12 -13.93
CA SER A 57 14.97 -4.80 -15.35
C SER A 57 16.28 -4.13 -15.81
N LEU A 58 16.78 -3.16 -15.04
CA LEU A 58 18.05 -2.49 -15.31
C LEU A 58 19.22 -3.47 -15.33
N GLU A 59 19.34 -4.31 -14.30
CA GLU A 59 20.40 -5.33 -14.20
C GLU A 59 20.36 -6.29 -15.39
N ARG A 60 19.16 -6.76 -15.76
CA ARG A 60 18.96 -7.66 -16.91
C ARG A 60 19.39 -7.02 -18.22
N GLU A 61 18.89 -5.82 -18.52
CA GLU A 61 19.18 -5.16 -19.79
C GLU A 61 20.60 -4.60 -19.85
N PHE A 62 21.15 -4.10 -18.74
CA PHE A 62 22.53 -3.60 -18.70
C PHE A 62 23.54 -4.73 -18.88
N ARG A 63 23.26 -5.92 -18.34
CA ARG A 63 24.06 -7.12 -18.62
C ARG A 63 24.03 -7.49 -20.10
N ARG A 64 22.88 -7.38 -20.78
CA ARG A 64 22.78 -7.62 -22.23
C ARG A 64 23.51 -6.57 -23.07
N MET A 65 23.54 -5.32 -22.62
CA MET A 65 24.15 -4.21 -23.37
C MET A 65 25.66 -4.10 -23.16
N ALA A 66 26.15 -4.30 -21.93
CA ALA A 66 27.55 -4.06 -21.55
C ALA A 66 28.31 -5.33 -21.11
N GLY A 67 27.64 -6.49 -21.00
CA GLY A 67 28.27 -7.76 -20.65
C GLY A 67 28.68 -7.92 -19.18
N ILE A 68 28.38 -6.93 -18.34
CA ILE A 68 28.73 -6.93 -16.91
C ILE A 68 27.50 -7.20 -16.02
N SER A 69 27.71 -7.89 -14.91
CA SER A 69 26.72 -7.97 -13.83
C SER A 69 26.87 -6.76 -12.92
N ILE A 70 25.75 -6.27 -12.38
CA ILE A 70 25.72 -5.21 -11.38
C ILE A 70 25.08 -5.83 -10.14
N ASP A 71 25.74 -5.70 -9.00
CA ASP A 71 25.21 -6.22 -7.74
C ASP A 71 24.18 -5.24 -7.16
N ARG A 72 23.21 -5.75 -6.38
CA ARG A 72 22.09 -4.93 -5.90
C ARG A 72 22.57 -3.77 -5.02
N GLU A 73 23.67 -3.99 -4.31
CA GLU A 73 24.32 -3.07 -3.37
C GLU A 73 25.06 -1.93 -4.07
N ASP A 74 25.37 -2.08 -5.37
CA ASP A 74 26.03 -1.03 -6.18
C ASP A 74 25.07 0.14 -6.49
N TRP A 75 23.75 -0.05 -6.34
CA TRP A 75 22.78 1.01 -6.56
C TRP A 75 22.68 1.95 -5.36
N HIS A 76 23.50 3.00 -5.34
CA HIS A 76 23.52 4.00 -4.27
C HIS A 76 22.35 5.01 -4.38
N TRP A 77 21.17 4.62 -3.89
CA TRP A 77 19.94 5.43 -3.93
C TRP A 77 20.02 6.75 -3.14
N ASP A 78 20.89 6.83 -2.15
CA ASP A 78 21.21 8.04 -1.41
C ASP A 78 21.77 9.15 -2.31
N GLN A 79 22.46 8.78 -3.40
CA GLN A 79 23.02 9.73 -4.37
C GLN A 79 22.01 10.18 -5.45
N VAL A 80 20.85 9.52 -5.56
CA VAL A 80 19.79 9.91 -6.50
C VAL A 80 19.08 11.17 -5.97
N PRO A 81 18.88 12.22 -6.78
CA PRO A 81 18.16 13.41 -6.35
C PRO A 81 16.75 13.10 -5.84
N ASP A 82 16.35 13.74 -4.75
CA ASP A 82 15.10 13.42 -4.07
C ASP A 82 13.84 13.66 -4.91
N HIS A 83 13.86 14.64 -5.82
CA HIS A 83 12.74 14.90 -6.74
C HIS A 83 12.55 13.80 -7.80
N LEU A 84 13.53 12.91 -7.98
CA LEU A 84 13.42 11.72 -8.85
C LEU A 84 12.94 10.49 -8.09
N LYS A 85 12.75 10.58 -6.77
CA LYS A 85 12.22 9.50 -5.93
C LYS A 85 10.72 9.70 -5.73
N MET A 86 9.96 8.61 -5.71
CA MET A 86 8.51 8.71 -5.57
C MET A 86 8.18 9.28 -4.19
N THR A 87 7.32 10.29 -4.16
CA THR A 87 6.79 10.85 -2.92
C THR A 87 5.29 10.66 -2.92
N PHE A 88 4.79 9.93 -1.94
CA PHE A 88 3.37 9.70 -1.74
C PHE A 88 2.83 10.78 -0.81
N ARG A 89 1.72 11.41 -1.21
CA ARG A 89 0.98 12.35 -0.38
C ARG A 89 -0.43 11.85 -0.19
N VAL A 90 -0.83 11.71 1.07
CA VAL A 90 -2.21 11.39 1.45
C VAL A 90 -2.93 12.70 1.75
N VAL A 91 -4.05 12.93 1.09
CA VAL A 91 -4.90 14.10 1.25
C VAL A 91 -6.29 13.69 1.73
N ASP A 92 -7.00 14.61 2.38
CA ASP A 92 -8.42 14.43 2.71
C ASP A 92 -9.34 14.86 1.55
N GLU A 93 -10.64 14.87 1.81
CA GLU A 93 -11.70 15.26 0.87
C GLU A 93 -11.64 16.73 0.44
N HIS A 94 -11.00 17.58 1.24
CA HIS A 94 -10.78 19.00 0.94
C HIS A 94 -9.40 19.24 0.32
N ASN A 95 -8.73 18.18 -0.14
CA ASN A 95 -7.39 18.20 -0.71
C ASN A 95 -6.31 18.70 0.28
N LYS A 96 -6.59 18.67 1.59
CA LYS A 96 -5.64 19.05 2.63
C LYS A 96 -4.70 17.88 2.90
N LYS A 97 -3.40 18.18 2.98
CA LYS A 97 -2.35 17.18 3.24
C LYS A 97 -2.50 16.59 4.66
N LEU A 98 -2.68 15.28 4.74
CA LEU A 98 -2.71 14.51 5.99
C LEU A 98 -1.32 14.01 6.37
N LYS A 99 -0.64 13.32 5.45
CA LYS A 99 0.74 12.84 5.59
C LYS A 99 1.41 12.75 4.23
N GLU A 100 2.74 12.72 4.23
CA GLU A 100 3.57 12.62 3.04
C GLU A 100 4.85 11.87 3.37
N GLY A 101 5.35 11.06 2.44
CA GLY A 101 6.51 10.21 2.66
C GLY A 101 6.88 9.38 1.44
N LYS A 102 8.02 8.68 1.52
CA LYS A 102 8.54 7.84 0.43
C LYS A 102 8.08 6.38 0.53
N ASP A 103 7.61 5.95 1.71
CA ASP A 103 7.08 4.60 1.92
C ASP A 103 5.54 4.63 2.10
N LEU A 104 4.84 4.04 1.13
CA LEU A 104 3.39 3.94 1.15
C LEU A 104 2.87 3.04 2.29
N SER A 105 3.63 2.02 2.69
CA SER A 105 3.27 1.10 3.76
C SER A 105 3.35 1.80 5.12
N GLU A 106 4.40 2.60 5.36
CA GLU A 106 4.53 3.42 6.57
C GLU A 106 3.41 4.46 6.65
N LEU A 107 3.10 5.12 5.52
CA LEU A 107 1.99 6.08 5.46
C LEU A 107 0.65 5.43 5.78
N LYS A 108 0.38 4.24 5.24
CA LYS A 108 -0.83 3.46 5.55
C LYS A 108 -0.88 3.07 7.02
N GLY A 109 0.20 2.50 7.55
CA GLY A 109 0.30 2.09 8.95
C GLY A 109 0.00 3.25 9.91
N GLY A 110 0.62 4.41 9.65
CA GLY A 110 0.43 5.61 10.47
C GLY A 110 -0.92 6.32 10.29
N LEU A 111 -1.82 5.83 9.45
CA LEU A 111 -3.16 6.39 9.23
C LEU A 111 -4.29 5.40 9.56
N LYS A 112 -3.99 4.13 9.90
CA LYS A 112 -4.99 3.11 10.21
C LYS A 112 -6.05 3.59 11.22
N ASP A 113 -5.61 4.17 12.33
CA ASP A 113 -6.54 4.65 13.38
C ASP A 113 -7.47 5.76 12.86
N LYS A 114 -6.97 6.65 12.00
CA LYS A 114 -7.79 7.70 11.38
C LYS A 114 -8.79 7.13 10.37
N VAL A 115 -8.40 6.10 9.61
CA VAL A 115 -9.31 5.40 8.70
C VAL A 115 -10.43 4.75 9.49
N GLN A 116 -10.09 4.06 10.59
CA GLN A 116 -11.05 3.43 11.48
C GLN A 116 -12.03 4.44 12.09
N GLN A 117 -11.53 5.57 12.60
CA GLN A 117 -12.37 6.65 13.14
C GLN A 117 -13.31 7.24 12.08
N THR A 118 -12.81 7.43 10.86
CA THR A 118 -13.62 7.94 9.75
C THR A 118 -14.68 6.91 9.34
N LEU A 119 -14.36 5.62 9.32
CA LEU A 119 -15.34 4.57 9.03
C LEU A 119 -16.47 4.55 10.05
N SER A 120 -16.16 4.60 11.34
CA SER A 120 -17.18 4.64 12.40
C SER A 120 -18.03 5.92 12.37
N ALA A 121 -17.43 7.07 12.03
CA ALA A 121 -18.16 8.34 12.02
C ALA A 121 -19.12 8.53 10.85
N VAL A 122 -18.93 7.80 9.74
CA VAL A 122 -19.71 7.96 8.51
C VAL A 122 -20.62 6.74 8.25
N ALA A 123 -20.47 5.65 9.01
CA ALA A 123 -21.38 4.51 8.94
C ALA A 123 -22.83 4.95 9.17
N ASP A 124 -23.77 4.40 8.38
CA ASP A 124 -25.19 4.63 8.62
C ASP A 124 -25.57 4.20 10.05
N ASP A 125 -26.40 5.01 10.70
CA ASP A 125 -26.95 4.72 12.03
C ASP A 125 -27.57 3.32 12.05
N GLY A 126 -26.89 2.37 12.72
CA GLY A 126 -27.38 1.01 12.92
C GLY A 126 -26.48 -0.13 12.44
N ILE A 127 -25.44 0.14 11.64
CA ILE A 127 -24.47 -0.91 11.28
C ILE A 127 -23.57 -1.24 12.47
N GLU A 128 -22.96 -0.23 13.10
CA GLU A 128 -22.19 -0.45 14.32
C GLU A 128 -23.12 -0.59 15.52
N GLN A 129 -22.93 -1.67 16.29
CA GLN A 129 -23.72 -2.00 17.48
C GLN A 129 -22.77 -2.48 18.56
N SER A 130 -23.13 -2.32 19.83
CA SER A 130 -22.29 -2.73 20.96
C SER A 130 -23.13 -3.39 22.05
N GLY A 131 -22.50 -4.11 22.96
CA GLY A 131 -23.22 -4.72 24.09
C GLY A 131 -24.15 -5.87 23.71
N LEU A 132 -23.98 -6.47 22.53
CA LEU A 132 -24.84 -7.56 22.06
C LEU A 132 -24.51 -8.85 22.81
N HIS A 133 -25.55 -9.53 23.30
CA HIS A 133 -25.42 -10.83 24.00
C HIS A 133 -26.11 -11.97 23.25
N ILE A 134 -26.98 -11.63 22.31
CA ILE A 134 -27.76 -12.56 21.50
C ILE A 134 -27.71 -12.12 20.03
N TRP A 135 -28.07 -13.02 19.13
CA TRP A 135 -28.17 -12.71 17.70
C TRP A 135 -29.44 -11.88 17.43
N SER A 136 -29.36 -10.55 17.48
CA SER A 136 -30.49 -9.62 17.31
C SER A 136 -30.39 -8.69 16.09
N PHE A 137 -29.34 -8.85 15.27
CA PHE A 137 -28.97 -7.91 14.20
C PHE A 137 -29.24 -8.43 12.79
N GLY A 138 -29.95 -9.56 12.65
CA GLY A 138 -30.25 -10.15 11.34
C GLY A 138 -29.00 -10.66 10.62
N SER A 139 -28.88 -10.40 9.32
CA SER A 139 -27.73 -10.79 8.51
C SER A 139 -26.71 -9.65 8.40
N LEU A 140 -25.44 -9.95 8.64
CA LEU A 140 -24.35 -9.01 8.40
C LEU A 140 -23.99 -9.02 6.90
N PRO A 141 -23.94 -7.87 6.20
CA PRO A 141 -23.50 -7.84 4.82
C PRO A 141 -22.00 -8.13 4.71
N GLU A 142 -21.56 -8.75 3.60
CA GLU A 142 -20.15 -9.06 3.36
C GLU A 142 -19.28 -7.80 3.26
N SER A 143 -19.84 -6.73 2.68
CA SER A 143 -19.19 -5.42 2.64
C SER A 143 -20.22 -4.31 2.61
N TYR A 144 -19.82 -3.17 3.14
CA TYR A 144 -20.53 -1.90 3.11
C TYR A 144 -19.73 -0.94 2.22
N GLU A 145 -20.39 -0.24 1.29
CA GLU A 145 -19.74 0.76 0.45
C GLU A 145 -20.47 2.10 0.59
N GLN A 146 -19.71 3.16 0.82
CA GLN A 146 -20.24 4.52 0.92
C GLN A 146 -19.47 5.47 0.03
N LYS A 147 -20.20 6.35 -0.66
CA LYS A 147 -19.61 7.37 -1.54
C LYS A 147 -19.53 8.70 -0.78
N ARG A 148 -18.33 9.24 -0.61
CA ARG A 148 -18.10 10.56 -0.01
C ARG A 148 -17.29 11.42 -0.98
N GLY A 149 -17.95 12.42 -1.56
CA GLY A 149 -17.42 13.22 -2.67
C GLY A 149 -17.05 12.33 -3.88
N ASN A 150 -15.78 12.38 -4.28
CA ASN A 150 -15.24 11.59 -5.39
C ASN A 150 -14.67 10.22 -4.96
N TYR A 151 -14.69 9.90 -3.67
CA TYR A 151 -14.11 8.67 -3.12
C TYR A 151 -15.21 7.66 -2.78
N ARG A 152 -14.93 6.37 -3.00
CA ARG A 152 -15.72 5.26 -2.49
C ARG A 152 -14.95 4.59 -1.36
N MET A 153 -15.54 4.53 -0.19
CA MET A 153 -15.01 3.81 0.96
C MET A 153 -15.69 2.45 1.03
N LYS A 154 -14.88 1.40 1.12
CA LYS A 154 -15.35 0.03 1.33
C LYS A 154 -14.97 -0.40 2.74
N ALA A 155 -15.94 -0.95 3.45
CA ALA A 155 -15.80 -1.42 4.81
C ALA A 155 -16.35 -2.85 4.93
N PHE A 156 -15.85 -3.59 5.91
CA PHE A 156 -16.23 -4.98 6.13
C PHE A 156 -16.73 -5.12 7.58
N PRO A 157 -18.03 -5.32 7.79
CA PRO A 157 -18.58 -5.53 9.13
C PRO A 157 -18.08 -6.84 9.76
N ALA A 158 -17.78 -6.84 11.06
CA ALA A 158 -17.51 -8.05 11.82
C ALA A 158 -18.01 -7.98 13.26
N LEU A 159 -18.30 -9.17 13.81
CA LEU A 159 -18.46 -9.36 15.24
C LEU A 159 -17.10 -9.19 15.94
N VAL A 160 -17.06 -8.39 16.99
CA VAL A 160 -15.88 -8.12 17.81
C VAL A 160 -16.14 -8.61 19.23
N ASP A 161 -15.21 -9.38 19.79
CA ASP A 161 -15.26 -9.81 21.19
C ASP A 161 -14.98 -8.63 22.14
N GLU A 162 -15.96 -8.27 22.98
CA GLU A 162 -15.84 -7.23 24.02
C GLU A 162 -15.76 -7.82 25.43
N LYS A 163 -15.39 -9.10 25.54
CA LYS A 163 -15.35 -9.89 26.77
C LYS A 163 -16.76 -10.24 27.27
N GLU A 164 -17.53 -9.28 27.78
CA GLU A 164 -18.85 -9.59 28.34
C GLU A 164 -19.97 -9.53 27.29
N SER A 165 -19.66 -9.01 26.11
CA SER A 165 -20.57 -8.85 24.98
C SER A 165 -19.83 -9.07 23.65
N VAL A 166 -20.57 -8.92 22.55
CA VAL A 166 -20.01 -8.67 21.23
C VAL A 166 -20.48 -7.32 20.69
N ALA A 167 -19.69 -6.74 19.80
CA ALA A 167 -20.04 -5.57 19.02
C ALA A 167 -20.04 -5.91 17.52
N ILE A 168 -20.73 -5.12 16.71
CA ILE A 168 -20.53 -5.05 15.27
C ILE A 168 -19.68 -3.83 15.00
N LYS A 169 -18.53 -4.01 14.35
CA LYS A 169 -17.63 -2.92 13.94
C LYS A 169 -17.26 -3.04 12.48
N LEU A 170 -17.00 -1.92 11.84
CA LEU A 170 -16.52 -1.86 10.47
C LEU A 170 -14.99 -1.95 10.41
N PHE A 171 -14.44 -2.67 9.45
CA PHE A 171 -12.99 -2.77 9.20
C PHE A 171 -12.66 -2.32 7.78
N ASP A 172 -11.48 -1.74 7.56
CA ASP A 172 -10.96 -1.37 6.24
C ASP A 172 -10.17 -2.50 5.54
N ASN A 173 -9.89 -3.58 6.28
CA ASN A 173 -9.07 -4.70 5.85
C ASN A 173 -9.82 -6.03 6.04
N PRO A 174 -10.04 -6.81 4.97
CA PRO A 174 -10.78 -8.08 5.06
C PRO A 174 -10.07 -9.13 5.92
N LEU A 175 -8.74 -9.11 6.03
CA LEU A 175 -8.02 -10.07 6.88
C LEU A 175 -8.25 -9.79 8.37
N GLU A 176 -8.20 -8.51 8.76
CA GLU A 176 -8.48 -8.09 10.13
C GLU A 176 -9.95 -8.36 10.48
N GLN A 177 -10.85 -8.09 9.53
CA GLN A 177 -12.27 -8.41 9.64
C GLN A 177 -12.51 -9.90 9.90
N GLN A 178 -11.90 -10.81 9.14
CA GLN A 178 -12.10 -12.26 9.32
C GLN A 178 -11.62 -12.74 10.68
N GLN A 179 -10.47 -12.25 11.14
CA GLN A 179 -9.93 -12.60 12.45
C GLN A 179 -10.83 -12.10 13.59
N ALA A 180 -11.34 -10.87 13.46
CA ALA A 180 -12.29 -10.31 14.42
C ALA A 180 -13.58 -11.14 14.42
N MET A 181 -14.18 -11.36 13.25
CA MET A 181 -15.42 -12.13 13.07
C MET A 181 -15.34 -13.50 13.74
N TRP A 182 -14.24 -14.23 13.55
CA TRP A 182 -14.07 -15.56 14.14
C TRP A 182 -14.08 -15.52 15.67
N ARG A 183 -13.40 -14.53 16.27
CA ARG A 183 -13.37 -14.33 17.73
C ARG A 183 -14.73 -13.88 18.27
N GLY A 184 -15.37 -12.93 17.60
CA GLY A 184 -16.69 -12.42 17.97
C GLY A 184 -17.77 -13.49 17.88
N LEU A 185 -17.79 -14.31 16.82
CA LEU A 185 -18.72 -15.42 16.69
C LEU A 185 -18.54 -16.45 17.81
N ARG A 186 -17.29 -16.82 18.11
CA ARG A 186 -16.95 -17.70 19.24
C ARG A 186 -17.47 -17.13 20.57
N ARG A 187 -17.29 -15.84 20.82
CA ARG A 187 -17.82 -15.16 22.02
C ARG A 187 -19.33 -15.25 22.09
N LEU A 188 -20.03 -14.90 20.99
CA LEU A 188 -21.49 -14.91 20.94
C LEU A 188 -22.04 -16.30 21.24
N LEU A 189 -21.42 -17.36 20.69
CA LEU A 189 -21.77 -18.74 21.02
C LEU A 189 -21.56 -19.06 22.51
N LEU A 190 -20.41 -18.70 23.09
CA LEU A 190 -20.14 -18.96 24.51
C LEU A 190 -21.11 -18.25 25.46
N LEU A 191 -21.52 -17.02 25.15
CA LEU A 191 -22.52 -16.27 25.93
C LEU A 191 -23.90 -16.95 25.92
N ASN A 192 -24.25 -17.65 24.84
CA ASN A 192 -25.54 -18.31 24.68
C ASN A 192 -25.55 -19.77 25.15
N ILE A 193 -24.39 -20.42 25.24
CA ILE A 193 -24.28 -21.79 25.77
C ILE A 193 -24.29 -21.81 27.31
N ARG A 194 -23.70 -20.80 27.96
CA ARG A 194 -23.66 -20.70 29.45
C ARG A 194 -24.98 -20.29 30.11
N ARG A 195 -25.98 -19.88 29.32
CA ARG A 195 -27.30 -19.43 29.81
C ARG A 195 -28.39 -20.52 29.77
N ARG A 196 -28.02 -21.80 29.65
CA ARG A 196 -28.94 -22.94 29.78
C ARG A 196 -28.65 -23.75 31.04
#